data_AF-A0A5C8D164-F1
#
_entry.id   AF-A0A5C8D164-F1
#
_cell.length_a   1.000
_cell.length_b   1.000
_cell.length_c   1.000
_cell.angle_alpha   90.00
_cell.angle_beta   90.00
_cell.angle_gamma   90.00
#
_symmetry.space_group_name_H-M   'P 1'
#
loop_
_entity.id
_entity.type
_entity.pdbx_description
1 polymer ?
#
loop_
_entity_poly.entity_id
_entity_poly.type
_entity_poly.pdbx_seq_one_letter_code
_entity_poly.pdbx_strand_id
1 'polypeptide(L)'
;MSLMSEILRSTKGRAVLGVIAAWAGFQLWLTLAAPMKISPELAGTSEKVNIQIELPFTPERFHVQSFQQYGRVAGADDHSIALRGVKRTDLNAVARPYWVTSVGPIKEGG
;
A
#
# COMPACT_ATOMS: atom_id res chain seq x y z
N MET A 1 -27.46 -4.73 -32.98
CA MET A 1 -26.64 -5.71 -32.25
C MET A 1 -25.75 -4.94 -31.30
N SER A 2 -25.67 -5.30 -30.02
CA SER A 2 -24.90 -4.53 -29.02
C SER A 2 -23.48 -5.07 -28.91
N LEU A 3 -22.48 -4.18 -28.99
CA LEU A 3 -21.06 -4.51 -28.78
C LEU A 3 -20.84 -5.28 -27.47
N MET A 4 -21.64 -4.99 -26.44
CA MET A 4 -21.56 -5.65 -25.14
C MET A 4 -21.92 -7.15 -25.23
N SER A 5 -22.90 -7.50 -26.07
CA SER A 5 -23.27 -8.90 -26.30
C SER A 5 -22.22 -9.69 -27.10
N GLU A 6 -21.46 -9.01 -27.97
CA GLU A 6 -20.39 -9.63 -28.77
C GLU A 6 -19.14 -9.91 -27.92
N ILE A 7 -18.77 -8.97 -27.04
CA ILE A 7 -17.66 -9.14 -26.09
C ILE A 7 -17.93 -10.34 -25.16
N LEU A 8 -19.16 -10.46 -24.64
CA LEU A 8 -19.55 -11.56 -23.76
C LEU A 8 -19.59 -12.92 -24.49
N ARG A 9 -19.94 -12.94 -25.78
CA ARG A 9 -19.97 -14.17 -26.58
C ARG A 9 -18.59 -14.60 -27.07
N SER A 10 -17.65 -13.68 -27.27
CA SER A 10 -16.28 -13.96 -27.70
C SER A 10 -15.42 -14.58 -26.59
N THR A 11 -14.69 -15.66 -26.89
CA THR A 11 -13.72 -16.26 -25.95
C THR A 11 -12.61 -15.28 -25.60
N LYS A 12 -12.15 -14.47 -26.57
CA LYS A 12 -11.14 -13.43 -26.33
C LYS A 12 -11.67 -12.31 -25.43
N GLY A 13 -12.92 -11.89 -25.65
CA GLY A 13 -13.59 -10.88 -24.82
C GLY A 13 -13.76 -11.33 -23.37
N ARG A 14 -14.21 -12.58 -23.17
CA ARG A 14 -14.29 -13.20 -21.84
C ARG A 14 -12.94 -13.32 -21.15
N ALA A 15 -11.87 -13.66 -21.87
CA ALA A 15 -10.53 -13.72 -21.30
C ALA A 15 -10.07 -12.35 -20.78
N VAL A 16 -10.25 -11.28 -21.56
CA VAL A 16 -9.93 -9.91 -21.14
C VAL A 16 -10.76 -9.49 -19.93
N LEU A 17 -12.07 -9.77 -19.93
CA LEU A 17 -12.94 -9.49 -18.78
C LEU A 17 -12.50 -10.24 -17.53
N GLY A 18 -12.05 -11.49 -17.67
CA GLY A 18 -11.49 -12.27 -16.57
C GLY A 18 -10.26 -11.61 -15.96
N VAL A 19 -9.33 -11.10 -16.78
CA VAL A 19 -8.15 -10.36 -16.31
C VAL A 19 -8.54 -9.07 -15.60
N ILE A 20 -9.49 -8.31 -16.15
CA ILE A 20 -10.00 -7.09 -15.53
C ILE A 20 -10.64 -7.39 -14.18
N ALA A 21 -11.46 -8.45 -14.09
CA ALA A 21 -12.09 -8.87 -12.84
C ALA A 21 -11.06 -9.30 -11.78
N ALA A 22 -10.04 -10.07 -12.17
CA ALA A 22 -8.95 -10.46 -11.28
C ALA A 22 -8.16 -9.24 -10.77
N TRP A 23 -7.83 -8.30 -11.66
CA TRP A 23 -7.16 -7.06 -11.28
C TRP A 23 -8.02 -6.22 -10.32
N ALA A 24 -9.32 -6.06 -10.61
CA ALA A 24 -10.24 -5.33 -9.73
C ALA A 24 -10.35 -6.00 -8.36
N GLY A 25 -10.45 -7.34 -8.31
CA GLY A 25 -10.44 -8.10 -7.07
C GLY A 25 -9.16 -7.89 -6.27
N PHE A 26 -8.01 -7.86 -6.93
CA PHE A 26 -6.73 -7.55 -6.29
C PHE A 26 -6.69 -6.11 -5.74
N GLN A 27 -7.11 -5.12 -6.53
CA GLN A 27 -7.17 -3.72 -6.08
C GLN A 27 -8.12 -3.54 -4.88
N LEU A 28 -9.25 -4.26 -4.87
CA LEU A 28 -10.19 -4.26 -3.75
C LEU A 28 -9.57 -4.88 -2.51
N TRP A 29 -8.91 -6.04 -2.64
CA TRP A 29 -8.22 -6.68 -1.54
C TRP A 29 -7.15 -5.77 -0.91
N LEU A 30 -6.32 -5.10 -1.71
CA LEU A 30 -5.32 -4.15 -1.19
C LEU A 30 -5.95 -3.03 -0.37
N THR A 31 -7.09 -2.49 -0.82
CA THR A 31 -7.80 -1.40 -0.14
C THR A 31 -8.41 -1.88 1.19
N LEU A 32 -8.96 -3.09 1.23
CA LEU A 32 -9.54 -3.66 2.45
C LEU A 32 -8.46 -4.13 3.45
N ALA A 33 -7.31 -4.58 2.95
CA ALA A 33 -6.20 -5.05 3.77
C ALA A 33 -5.38 -3.92 4.39
N ALA A 34 -5.31 -2.74 3.75
CA ALA A 34 -4.47 -1.64 4.19
C ALA A 34 -4.72 -1.19 5.65
N PRO A 35 -5.97 -0.96 6.10
CA PRO A 35 -6.22 -0.50 7.47
C PRO A 35 -5.78 -1.52 8.53
N MET A 36 -5.85 -2.82 8.22
CA MET A 36 -5.47 -3.89 9.14
C MET A 36 -3.97 -3.94 9.43
N LYS A 37 -3.14 -3.26 8.62
CA LYS A 37 -1.69 -3.20 8.80
C LYS A 37 -1.24 -2.02 9.67
N ILE A 38 -2.14 -1.09 10.00
CA ILE A 38 -1.81 0.15 10.71
C ILE A 38 -1.95 -0.08 12.22
N SER A 39 -0.91 0.23 12.98
CA SER A 39 -0.91 0.13 14.44
C SER A 39 -1.94 1.08 15.08
N PRO A 40 -2.73 0.62 16.05
CA PRO A 40 -3.62 1.48 16.84
C PRO A 40 -2.91 2.65 17.55
N GLU A 41 -1.61 2.53 17.82
CA GLU A 41 -0.80 3.58 18.47
C GLU A 41 -0.72 4.85 17.61
N LEU A 42 -0.97 4.75 16.30
CA LEU A 42 -1.01 5.90 15.41
C LEU A 42 -2.35 6.67 15.47
N ALA A 43 -3.36 6.18 16.21
CA ALA A 43 -4.72 6.71 16.25
C ALA A 43 -4.92 8.03 17.04
N GLY A 44 -3.85 8.74 17.45
CA GLY A 44 -3.92 10.00 18.22
C GLY A 44 -4.58 11.24 17.55
N THR A 45 -4.28 12.46 18.00
CA THR A 45 -4.88 13.69 17.41
C THR A 45 -3.96 14.45 16.46
N SER A 46 -2.67 14.06 16.38
CA SER A 46 -1.70 14.75 15.53
C SER A 46 -2.01 14.58 14.04
N GLU A 47 -2.02 15.68 13.30
CA GLU A 47 -2.21 15.71 11.84
C GLU A 47 -1.12 14.93 11.10
N LYS A 48 0.12 15.04 11.60
CA LYS A 48 1.30 14.35 11.06
C LYS A 48 1.88 13.39 12.09
N VAL A 49 2.29 12.23 11.62
CA VAL A 49 2.88 11.17 12.44
C VAL A 49 4.21 10.72 11.85
N ASN A 50 5.08 10.24 12.73
CA ASN A 50 6.31 9.57 12.33
C ASN A 50 6.05 8.07 12.38
N ILE A 51 6.38 7.37 11.30
CA ILE A 51 6.04 5.97 11.13
C ILE A 51 7.26 5.13 10.74
N GLN A 52 7.19 3.85 11.07
CA GLN A 52 8.08 2.82 10.58
C GLN A 52 7.24 1.81 9.79
N ILE A 53 7.66 1.58 8.55
CA ILE A 53 7.07 0.61 7.65
C ILE A 53 7.92 -0.65 7.73
N GLU A 54 7.31 -1.79 8.01
CA GLU A 54 7.98 -3.10 8.00
C GLU A 54 7.70 -3.81 6.67
N LEU A 55 8.74 -4.43 6.11
CA LEU A 55 8.74 -5.19 4.87
C LEU A 55 9.24 -6.62 5.16
N PRO A 56 8.78 -7.63 4.41
CA PRO A 56 9.25 -9.02 4.60
C PRO A 56 10.63 -9.28 3.97
N PHE A 57 11.32 -8.23 3.51
CA PHE A 57 12.62 -8.29 2.84
C PHE A 57 13.35 -6.95 2.98
N THR A 58 14.62 -6.91 2.57
CA THR A 58 15.42 -5.69 2.57
C THR A 58 14.99 -4.69 1.50
N PRO A 59 14.62 -3.45 1.89
CA PRO A 59 14.07 -2.48 0.96
C PRO A 59 15.13 -1.99 -0.03
N GLU A 60 14.91 -2.29 -1.30
CA GLU A 60 15.68 -1.67 -2.39
C GLU A 60 15.30 -0.20 -2.64
N ARG A 61 16.10 0.51 -3.44
CA ARG A 61 15.92 1.94 -3.76
C ARG A 61 14.50 2.28 -4.22
N PHE A 62 13.85 1.40 -4.99
CA PHE A 62 12.50 1.66 -5.47
C PHE A 62 11.48 1.71 -4.32
N HIS A 63 11.60 0.81 -3.33
CA HIS A 63 10.70 0.77 -2.19
C HIS A 63 10.81 2.06 -1.40
N VAL A 64 12.05 2.49 -1.12
CA VAL A 64 12.32 3.74 -0.40
C VAL A 64 11.77 4.95 -1.17
N GLN A 65 12.02 5.03 -2.48
CA GLN A 65 11.52 6.13 -3.32
C GLN A 65 9.99 6.17 -3.39
N SER A 66 9.32 5.02 -3.41
CA SER A 66 7.86 4.95 -3.47
C SER A 66 7.16 5.64 -2.28
N PHE A 67 7.85 5.70 -1.13
CA PHE A 67 7.32 6.34 0.07
C PHE A 67 7.71 7.82 0.24
N GLN A 68 8.68 8.32 -0.54
CA GLN A 68 9.13 9.73 -0.45
C GLN A 68 8.01 10.74 -0.75
N GLN A 69 6.97 10.34 -1.48
CA GLN A 69 5.80 11.18 -1.75
C GLN A 69 4.93 11.44 -0.51
N TYR A 70 5.00 10.58 0.52
CA TYR A 70 4.14 10.67 1.71
C TYR A 70 4.82 11.35 2.90
N GLY A 71 6.14 11.45 2.89
CA GLY A 71 6.92 12.03 3.98
C GLY A 71 8.42 11.99 3.71
N ARG A 72 9.20 12.45 4.69
CA ARG A 72 10.66 12.45 4.59
C ARG A 72 11.21 11.13 5.09
N VAL A 73 11.96 10.43 4.25
CA VAL A 73 12.70 9.22 4.65
C VAL A 73 13.77 9.62 5.66
N ALA A 74 13.72 9.02 6.86
CA ALA A 74 14.70 9.22 7.92
C ALA A 74 15.80 8.15 7.89
N GLY A 75 15.47 6.95 7.41
CA GLY A 75 16.37 5.81 7.32
C GLY A 75 15.65 4.61 6.72
N ALA A 76 16.43 3.62 6.28
CA ALA A 76 15.94 2.31 5.92
C ALA A 76 16.92 1.28 6.47
N ASP A 77 16.39 0.29 7.17
CA ASP A 77 17.15 -0.81 7.79
C ASP A 77 16.89 -2.11 7.01
N ASP A 78 17.39 -3.23 7.53
CA ASP A 78 17.31 -4.55 6.89
C ASP A 78 15.89 -4.98 6.50
N HIS A 79 14.85 -4.51 7.20
CA HIS A 79 13.44 -4.87 6.94
C HIS A 79 12.48 -3.70 7.15
N SER A 80 13.00 -2.47 7.31
CA SER A 80 12.15 -1.35 7.69
C SER A 80 12.49 -0.05 6.97
N ILE A 81 11.50 0.83 6.83
CA ILE A 81 11.67 2.19 6.29
C ILE A 81 11.05 3.17 7.29
N ALA A 82 11.86 4.07 7.82
CA ALA A 82 11.41 5.13 8.70
C ALA A 82 11.02 6.37 7.90
N LEU A 83 9.79 6.84 8.09
CA LEU A 83 9.29 8.08 7.50
C LEU A 83 8.84 9.06 8.57
N ARG A 84 9.18 10.33 8.37
CA ARG A 84 8.81 11.42 9.25
C ARG A 84 7.84 12.38 8.58
N GLY A 85 6.91 12.92 9.38
CA GLY A 85 5.96 13.94 8.95
C GLY A 85 4.91 13.43 7.95
N VAL A 86 4.53 12.17 8.03
CA VAL A 86 3.50 11.56 7.18
C VAL A 86 2.13 12.06 7.61
N LYS A 87 1.29 12.52 6.66
CA LYS A 87 -0.08 12.90 6.98
C LYS A 87 -0.85 11.67 7.42
N ARG A 88 -1.63 11.81 8.50
CA ARG A 88 -2.47 10.72 9.01
C ARG A 88 -3.46 10.19 7.97
N THR A 89 -3.99 11.06 7.11
CA THR A 89 -4.89 10.70 6.02
C THR A 89 -4.25 9.76 5.00
N ASP A 90 -2.91 9.77 4.91
CA ASP A 90 -2.17 9.03 3.90
C ASP A 90 -1.70 7.66 4.42
N LEU A 91 -1.94 7.33 5.70
CA LEU A 91 -1.53 6.05 6.29
C LEU A 91 -2.10 4.83 5.56
N ASN A 92 -3.34 4.91 5.10
CA ASN A 92 -3.94 3.87 4.28
C ASN A 92 -3.23 3.73 2.92
N ALA A 93 -2.81 4.84 2.31
CA ALA A 93 -2.07 4.81 1.05
C ALA A 93 -0.68 4.19 1.25
N VAL A 94 -0.03 4.49 2.38
CA VAL A 94 1.26 3.90 2.77
C VAL A 94 1.14 2.39 3.03
N ALA A 95 0.06 1.94 3.68
CA ALA A 95 -0.15 0.52 4.01
C ALA A 95 -0.66 -0.34 2.83
N ARG A 96 -1.18 0.30 1.79
CA ARG A 96 -1.83 -0.38 0.64
C ARG A 96 -0.93 -1.30 -0.18
N PRO A 97 0.36 -1.01 -0.44
CA PRO A 97 1.19 -1.90 -1.24
C PRO A 97 1.26 -3.31 -0.65
N TYR A 98 1.26 -4.33 -1.51
CA TYR A 98 1.22 -5.72 -1.07
C TYR A 98 2.48 -6.14 -0.29
N TRP A 99 3.60 -5.45 -0.51
CA TRP A 99 4.89 -5.69 0.16
C TRP A 99 5.03 -4.99 1.53
N VAL A 100 4.03 -4.22 1.96
CA VAL A 100 4.00 -3.66 3.31
C VAL A 100 3.38 -4.66 4.26
N THR A 101 4.11 -5.02 5.32
CA THR A 101 3.64 -5.95 6.36
C THR A 101 2.89 -5.20 7.45
N SER A 102 3.49 -4.14 8.00
CA SER A 102 2.88 -3.34 9.05
C SER A 102 3.37 -1.89 9.03
N VAL A 103 2.56 -0.99 9.55
CA VAL A 103 2.88 0.43 9.74
C VAL A 103 2.68 0.78 11.20
N GLY A 104 3.77 1.08 11.90
CA GLY A 104 3.77 1.42 13.33
C GLY A 104 4.46 2.76 13.61
N PRO A 105 4.52 3.19 14.88
CA PRO A 105 5.39 4.30 15.27
C PRO A 105 6.87 3.92 15.09
N ILE A 106 7.74 4.93 14.99
CA ILE A 106 9.20 4.71 14.95
C ILE A 106 9.64 4.09 16.28
N LYS A 107 10.27 2.91 16.22
CA LYS A 107 10.95 2.32 17.38
C LYS A 107 12.19 3.17 17.71
N GLU A 108 12.35 3.55 18.97
CA GLU A 108 13.55 4.27 19.42
C GLU A 108 14.79 3.38 19.23
N GLY A 109 15.71 3.80 18.35
CA GLY A 109 17.00 3.09 18.13
C GLY A 109 17.44 2.86 16.68
N GLY A 110 16.76 3.40 15.67
CA GLY A 110 17.21 3.43 14.27
C GLY A 110 17.86 4.75 13.88
#